data_AF-A0A933QU83-F1
#
_entry.id   AF-A0A933QU83-F1
#
_cell.length_a   1.000
_cell.length_b   1.000
_cell.length_c   1.000
_cell.angle_alpha   90.00
_cell.angle_beta   90.00
_cell.angle_gamma   90.00
#
_symmetry.space_group_name_H-M   'P 1'
#
loop_
_entity.id
_entity.type
_entity.pdbx_description
1 polymer ?
#
loop_
_entity_poly.entity_id
_entity_poly.type
_entity_poly.pdbx_seq_one_letter_code
_entity_poly.pdbx_strand_id
1 'polypeptide(L)'
;MPIRALLLIIVTIFVLTSCSVANTSTTTFAPTDLPPTATPSTIALTPTPTWSPQLPDWQFRWLRKIPCSAPCLEGITPGKTTASEAIEILNQNSLVRNVRREPSYGSKWESVSWDWKGSNTGGDAFYLPDNLEIIASITPHFGRDYSFRDVIQAYGEPTYIIAIADLLVSEKPIFCQQAIFVYVSNGLELRTDCHTKFELNENITFSLMRFLAPTHEGYEPIDEKVRQHRDWILPWQGFKGFDYYCRDDQNGKFCLGVRP
;
A
#
# COMPACT_ATOMS: atom_id res chain seq x y z
N MET A 1 27.39 20.59 -51.31
CA MET A 1 26.68 21.89 -51.33
C MET A 1 26.42 22.33 -49.90
N PRO A 2 26.60 23.62 -49.56
CA PRO A 2 26.90 24.07 -48.21
C PRO A 2 25.68 24.61 -47.43
N ILE A 3 25.79 24.49 -46.10
CA ILE A 3 25.47 25.47 -45.04
C ILE A 3 24.16 26.27 -45.20
N ARG A 4 23.20 26.03 -44.30
CA ARG A 4 22.47 27.11 -43.62
C ARG A 4 22.34 26.81 -42.14
N ALA A 5 23.25 27.40 -41.38
CA ALA A 5 23.13 27.64 -39.95
C ALA A 5 21.92 28.55 -39.72
N LEU A 6 21.02 28.18 -38.82
CA LEU A 6 20.04 29.09 -38.26
C LEU A 6 20.36 29.28 -36.77
N LEU A 7 20.98 30.42 -36.50
CA LEU A 7 21.00 31.08 -35.19
C LEU A 7 19.55 31.16 -34.67
N LEU A 8 19.32 30.74 -33.43
CA LEU A 8 18.13 31.17 -32.69
C LEU A 8 18.54 31.70 -31.33
N ILE A 9 18.09 32.93 -31.12
CA ILE A 9 18.56 33.91 -30.15
C ILE A 9 17.99 33.60 -28.76
N ILE A 10 18.89 33.73 -27.79
CA ILE A 10 18.70 33.70 -26.35
C ILE A 10 17.74 34.81 -25.91
N VAL A 11 16.72 34.47 -25.11
CA VAL A 11 16.06 35.44 -24.22
C VAL A 11 16.00 34.85 -22.82
N THR A 12 17.04 35.12 -22.05
CA THR A 12 17.12 34.84 -20.62
C THR A 12 16.35 35.93 -19.87
N ILE A 13 15.16 35.62 -19.35
CA ILE A 13 14.43 36.53 -18.45
C ILE A 13 14.85 36.17 -17.02
N PHE A 14 15.78 36.95 -16.47
CA PHE A 14 16.09 37.01 -15.05
C PHE A 14 15.03 37.89 -14.36
N VAL A 15 14.08 37.28 -13.65
CA VAL A 15 13.21 38.01 -12.71
C VAL A 15 13.83 37.90 -11.32
N LEU A 16 14.56 38.95 -10.93
CA LEU A 16 14.96 39.20 -9.56
C LEU A 16 13.75 39.74 -8.79
N THR A 17 13.02 38.86 -8.10
CA THR A 17 12.04 39.27 -7.08
C THR A 17 12.68 39.21 -5.71
N SER A 18 13.17 40.37 -5.28
CA SER A 18 13.50 40.71 -3.90
C SER A 18 12.23 41.06 -3.12
N CYS A 19 11.91 40.26 -2.10
CA CYS A 19 11.06 40.64 -0.97
C CYS A 19 11.81 40.19 0.30
N SER A 20 12.40 41.08 1.08
CA SER A 20 11.77 42.01 2.06
C SER A 20 11.48 41.37 3.42
N VAL A 21 12.29 41.84 4.38
CA VAL A 21 12.01 42.13 5.80
C VAL A 21 11.76 40.94 6.73
N ALA A 22 12.83 40.64 7.49
CA ALA A 22 12.75 39.89 8.74
C ALA A 22 12.01 40.74 9.80
N ASN A 23 10.81 40.32 10.18
CA ASN A 23 10.15 40.81 11.38
C ASN A 23 10.71 40.05 12.58
N THR A 24 11.45 40.76 13.42
CA THR A 24 11.91 40.30 14.72
C THR A 24 10.73 40.33 15.69
N SER A 25 10.10 39.19 15.93
CA SER A 25 9.10 39.06 17.00
C SER A 25 9.80 39.05 18.35
N THR A 26 9.60 40.12 19.13
CA THR A 26 10.02 40.23 20.52
C THR A 26 9.13 39.34 21.39
N THR A 27 9.61 38.16 21.75
CA THR A 27 8.93 37.27 22.68
C THR A 27 9.00 37.85 24.09
N THR A 28 7.88 38.37 24.57
CA THR A 28 7.70 38.79 25.97
C THR A 28 7.50 37.53 26.81
N PHE A 29 8.44 37.23 27.71
CA PHE A 29 8.29 36.14 28.67
C PHE A 29 7.27 36.56 29.73
N ALA A 30 6.15 35.84 29.76
CA ALA A 30 5.18 35.92 30.84
C ALA A 30 5.74 35.26 32.13
N PRO A 31 5.32 35.75 33.31
CA PRO A 31 5.76 35.22 34.60
C PRO A 31 5.32 33.76 34.80
N THR A 32 6.21 32.98 35.40
CA THR A 32 6.06 31.57 35.75
C THR A 32 4.98 31.37 36.81
N ASP A 33 3.80 30.90 36.40
CA ASP A 33 2.82 30.33 37.31
C ASP A 33 3.33 28.98 37.85
N LEU A 34 3.26 28.82 39.17
CA LEU A 34 3.64 27.61 39.89
C LEU A 34 2.76 26.42 39.46
N PRO A 35 3.35 25.23 39.26
CA PRO A 35 2.59 24.05 38.86
C PRO A 35 1.62 23.62 39.97
N PRO A 36 0.36 23.27 39.65
CA PRO A 36 -0.56 22.69 40.61
C PRO A 36 -0.03 21.35 41.10
N THR A 37 -0.08 21.16 42.42
CA THR A 37 0.22 19.90 43.10
C THR A 37 -0.57 18.75 42.48
N ALA A 38 0.15 17.79 41.89
CA ALA A 38 -0.43 16.62 41.24
C ALA A 38 -1.07 15.70 42.29
N THR A 39 -2.38 15.52 42.19
CA THR A 39 -3.13 14.45 42.87
C THR A 39 -2.70 13.10 42.27
N PRO A 40 -2.34 12.09 43.08
CA PRO A 40 -1.95 10.78 42.57
C PRO A 40 -3.15 10.12 41.87
N SER A 41 -3.07 9.98 40.55
CA SER A 41 -4.02 9.20 39.77
C SER A 41 -3.80 7.71 40.05
N THR A 42 -4.82 7.07 40.62
CA THR A 42 -4.91 5.61 40.70
C THR A 42 -4.81 5.03 39.30
N ILE A 43 -3.70 4.35 39.00
CA ILE A 43 -3.46 3.66 37.74
C ILE A 43 -4.48 2.54 37.62
N ALA A 44 -5.55 2.76 36.87
CA ALA A 44 -6.47 1.70 36.47
C ALA A 44 -5.70 0.74 35.55
N LEU A 45 -5.46 -0.48 36.04
CA LEU A 45 -4.84 -1.54 35.27
C LEU A 45 -5.69 -1.79 34.03
N THR A 46 -5.17 -1.36 32.88
CA THR A 46 -5.81 -1.61 31.59
C THR A 46 -5.76 -3.13 31.36
N PRO A 47 -6.90 -3.79 31.13
CA PRO A 47 -6.92 -5.24 30.94
C PRO A 47 -6.07 -5.58 29.72
N THR A 48 -5.02 -6.39 29.94
CA THR A 48 -4.19 -6.92 28.88
C THR A 48 -5.09 -7.69 27.91
N PRO A 49 -5.12 -7.34 26.61
CA PRO A 49 -5.96 -8.05 25.65
C PRO A 49 -5.52 -9.52 25.61
N THR A 50 -6.40 -10.40 26.08
CA THR A 50 -6.22 -11.85 26.07
C THR A 50 -6.28 -12.32 24.61
N TRP A 51 -5.14 -12.34 23.94
CA TRP A 51 -5.02 -12.92 22.59
C TRP A 51 -5.27 -14.43 22.64
N SER A 52 -6.19 -14.89 21.80
CA SER A 52 -6.62 -16.29 21.67
C SER A 52 -5.46 -17.22 21.25
N PRO A 53 -5.51 -18.54 21.56
CA PRO A 53 -4.37 -19.46 21.46
C PRO A 53 -3.71 -19.52 20.07
N GLN A 54 -2.38 -19.60 20.11
CA GLN A 54 -1.41 -19.40 19.03
C GLN A 54 -1.70 -20.19 17.74
N LEU A 55 -2.30 -19.49 16.80
CA LEU A 55 -2.15 -19.76 15.37
C LEU A 55 -0.69 -19.52 14.95
N PRO A 56 -0.20 -20.10 13.85
CA PRO A 56 1.17 -19.85 13.40
C PRO A 56 1.39 -18.34 13.25
N ASP A 57 2.19 -17.77 14.17
CA ASP A 57 2.31 -16.32 14.35
C ASP A 57 2.84 -15.60 13.10
N TRP A 58 3.45 -16.37 12.21
CA TRP A 58 4.20 -15.87 11.07
C TRP A 58 3.36 -15.03 10.10
N GLN A 59 2.08 -15.34 9.93
CA GLN A 59 1.20 -14.62 9.02
C GLN A 59 0.92 -13.18 9.47
N PHE A 60 1.05 -12.87 10.76
CA PHE A 60 0.74 -11.56 11.34
C PHE A 60 2.00 -10.79 11.74
N ARG A 61 3.20 -11.34 11.50
CA ARG A 61 4.47 -10.71 11.88
C ARG A 61 4.66 -9.33 11.27
N TRP A 62 4.21 -9.12 10.03
CA TRP A 62 4.27 -7.82 9.35
C TRP A 62 3.41 -6.74 10.04
N LEU A 63 2.27 -7.09 10.64
CA LEU A 63 1.47 -6.16 11.46
C LEU A 63 2.20 -5.79 12.76
N ARG A 64 3.02 -6.71 13.27
CA ARG A 64 3.77 -6.56 14.54
C ARG A 64 5.18 -6.03 14.36
N LYS A 65 5.55 -5.65 13.13
CA LYS A 65 6.88 -5.12 12.78
C LYS A 65 8.01 -6.11 13.01
N ILE A 66 7.76 -7.40 12.79
CA ILE A 66 8.76 -8.47 12.95
C ILE A 66 9.04 -9.10 11.58
N PRO A 67 10.30 -9.22 11.13
CA PRO A 67 11.45 -8.43 11.59
C PRO A 67 11.32 -6.93 11.22
N CYS A 68 10.35 -6.60 10.37
CA CYS A 68 10.10 -5.26 9.87
C CYS A 68 8.60 -5.07 9.58
N SER A 69 8.19 -3.86 9.25
CA SER A 69 6.84 -3.51 8.80
C SER A 69 6.82 -3.14 7.32
N ALA A 70 5.63 -3.05 6.72
CA ALA A 70 5.46 -2.55 5.37
C ALA A 70 6.24 -1.23 5.18
N PRO A 71 6.99 -1.09 4.06
CA PRO A 71 6.94 -1.92 2.85
C PRO A 71 7.80 -3.20 2.91
N CYS A 72 8.48 -3.47 4.03
CA CYS A 72 9.35 -4.62 4.18
C CYS A 72 8.57 -5.87 4.60
N LEU A 73 8.88 -7.01 3.98
CA LEU A 73 8.40 -8.32 4.35
C LEU A 73 9.57 -9.26 4.60
N GLU A 74 9.72 -9.72 5.85
CA GLU A 74 10.74 -10.71 6.24
C GLU A 74 12.17 -10.34 5.80
N GLY A 75 12.48 -9.04 5.72
CA GLY A 75 13.78 -8.48 5.32
C GLY A 75 13.88 -8.01 3.87
N ILE A 76 12.94 -8.39 3.00
CA ILE A 76 12.88 -7.90 1.60
C ILE A 76 12.15 -6.56 1.59
N THR A 77 12.77 -5.54 1.00
CA THR A 77 12.17 -4.20 0.84
C THR A 77 12.10 -3.82 -0.64
N PRO A 78 10.90 -3.63 -1.21
CA PRO A 78 10.75 -3.15 -2.57
C PRO A 78 11.45 -1.81 -2.83
N GLY A 79 12.02 -1.66 -4.02
CA GLY A 79 12.83 -0.50 -4.42
C GLY A 79 14.24 -0.47 -3.81
N LYS A 80 14.61 -1.46 -3.00
CA LYS A 80 15.93 -1.55 -2.36
C LYS A 80 16.59 -2.92 -2.54
N THR A 81 15.85 -3.99 -2.27
CA THR A 81 16.36 -5.36 -2.36
C THR A 81 16.36 -5.84 -3.81
N THR A 82 17.45 -6.46 -4.25
CA THR A 82 17.56 -7.13 -5.55
C THR A 82 17.00 -8.56 -5.48
N ALA A 83 16.70 -9.17 -6.63
CA ALA A 83 16.23 -10.55 -6.70
C ALA A 83 17.23 -11.55 -6.10
N SER A 84 18.53 -11.34 -6.32
CA SER A 84 19.59 -12.18 -5.72
C SER A 84 19.63 -12.05 -4.20
N GLU A 85 19.60 -10.83 -3.66
CA GLU A 85 19.53 -10.61 -2.20
C GLU A 85 18.25 -11.20 -1.60
N ALA A 86 17.10 -11.08 -2.28
CA ALA A 86 15.85 -11.66 -1.83
C ALA A 86 15.94 -13.19 -1.69
N ILE A 87 16.61 -13.88 -2.62
CA ILE A 87 16.84 -15.32 -2.53
C ILE A 87 17.71 -15.67 -1.32
N GLU A 88 18.78 -14.91 -1.07
CA GLU A 88 19.65 -15.10 0.10
C GLU A 88 18.89 -14.92 1.41
N ILE A 89 18.11 -13.83 1.52
CA ILE A 89 17.27 -13.53 2.69
C ILE A 89 16.25 -14.66 2.93
N LEU A 90 15.54 -15.10 1.89
CA LEU A 90 14.51 -16.14 2.02
C LEU A 90 15.10 -17.51 2.35
N ASN A 91 16.27 -17.87 1.80
CA ASN A 91 16.94 -19.13 2.12
C ASN A 91 17.43 -19.19 3.57
N GLN A 92 17.73 -18.04 4.18
CA GLN A 92 18.08 -17.94 5.60
C GLN A 92 16.84 -17.90 6.52
N ASN A 93 15.66 -17.63 5.98
CA ASN A 93 14.45 -17.52 6.77
C ASN A 93 13.89 -18.89 7.16
N SER A 94 13.82 -19.16 8.47
CA SER A 94 13.30 -20.43 9.00
C SER A 94 11.85 -20.72 8.63
N LEU A 95 11.06 -19.71 8.24
CA LEU A 95 9.63 -19.83 7.89
C LEU A 95 9.39 -20.19 6.41
N VAL A 96 10.42 -20.14 5.56
CA VAL A 96 10.31 -20.26 4.10
C VAL A 96 11.00 -21.53 3.60
N ARG A 97 10.52 -22.08 2.48
CA ARG A 97 11.13 -23.18 1.73
C ARG A 97 10.92 -23.00 0.22
N ASN A 98 11.58 -23.82 -0.59
CA ASN A 98 11.39 -23.90 -2.05
C ASN A 98 11.55 -22.55 -2.78
N VAL A 99 12.52 -21.73 -2.33
CA VAL A 99 12.84 -20.44 -2.94
C VAL A 99 13.41 -20.66 -4.34
N ARG A 100 12.85 -20.00 -5.34
CA ARG A 100 13.24 -20.15 -6.74
C ARG A 100 12.94 -18.89 -7.55
N ARG A 101 13.62 -18.72 -8.67
CA ARG A 101 13.24 -17.74 -9.69
C ARG A 101 12.24 -18.36 -10.64
N GLU A 102 11.21 -17.61 -11.00
CA GLU A 102 10.23 -18.02 -12.00
C GLU A 102 10.08 -16.94 -13.08
N PRO A 103 10.15 -17.32 -14.37
CA PRO A 103 9.77 -16.40 -15.43
C PRO A 103 8.25 -16.20 -15.42
N SER A 104 7.78 -14.97 -15.55
CA SER A 104 6.35 -14.71 -15.72
C SER A 104 5.95 -14.91 -17.18
N TYR A 105 5.21 -15.99 -17.46
CA TYR A 105 4.77 -16.28 -18.83
C TYR A 105 3.88 -15.14 -19.38
N GLY A 106 4.28 -14.57 -20.51
CA GLY A 106 3.53 -13.50 -21.19
C GLY A 106 3.73 -12.11 -20.57
N SER A 107 4.69 -11.96 -19.66
CA SER A 107 5.00 -10.69 -18.99
C SER A 107 6.51 -10.41 -19.08
N LYS A 108 6.88 -9.13 -19.00
CA LYS A 108 8.29 -8.71 -18.88
C LYS A 108 8.84 -8.87 -17.46
N TRP A 109 7.95 -9.17 -16.51
CA TRP A 109 8.29 -9.36 -15.12
C TRP A 109 8.83 -10.76 -14.88
N GLU A 110 9.72 -10.89 -13.92
CA GLU A 110 10.11 -12.17 -13.32
C GLU A 110 9.79 -12.12 -11.82
N SER A 111 9.80 -13.27 -11.17
CA SER A 111 9.57 -13.35 -9.72
C SER A 111 10.61 -14.19 -9.02
N VAL A 112 10.88 -13.83 -7.76
CA VAL A 112 11.38 -14.76 -6.76
C VAL A 112 10.18 -15.31 -6.00
N SER A 113 9.91 -16.60 -6.18
CA SER A 113 8.79 -17.30 -5.59
C SER A 113 9.24 -18.20 -4.44
N TRP A 114 8.40 -18.34 -3.41
CA TRP A 114 8.70 -19.19 -2.26
C TRP A 114 7.43 -19.83 -1.68
N ASP A 115 7.61 -20.86 -0.85
CA ASP A 115 6.51 -21.48 -0.09
C ASP A 115 6.71 -21.26 1.41
N TRP A 116 5.62 -21.08 2.15
CA TRP A 116 5.68 -21.05 3.62
C TRP A 116 5.80 -22.47 4.18
N LYS A 117 6.69 -22.68 5.16
CA LYS A 117 6.78 -23.97 5.87
C LYS A 117 5.49 -24.24 6.63
N GLY A 118 4.97 -25.45 6.49
CA GLY A 118 3.70 -25.85 7.11
C GLY A 118 2.44 -25.28 6.43
N SER A 119 2.59 -24.65 5.26
CA SER A 119 1.49 -24.19 4.40
C SER A 119 1.59 -24.82 3.01
N ASN A 120 0.48 -24.81 2.26
CA ASN A 120 0.42 -24.99 0.81
C ASN A 120 0.42 -23.66 0.05
N THR A 121 0.60 -22.55 0.76
CA THR A 121 0.67 -21.20 0.20
C THR A 121 2.10 -20.67 0.22
N GLY A 122 2.33 -19.54 -0.45
CA GLY A 122 3.66 -18.99 -0.67
C GLY A 122 3.65 -17.49 -0.86
N GLY A 123 4.42 -17.02 -1.84
CA GLY A 123 4.36 -15.64 -2.30
C GLY A 123 5.37 -15.39 -3.39
N ASP A 124 5.27 -14.18 -3.96
CA ASP A 124 6.08 -13.76 -5.08
C ASP A 124 6.65 -12.36 -4.84
N ALA A 125 7.93 -12.17 -5.16
CA ALA A 125 8.60 -10.88 -5.20
C ALA A 125 8.96 -10.57 -6.65
N PHE A 126 8.27 -9.60 -7.25
CA PHE A 126 8.35 -9.30 -8.68
C PHE A 126 9.44 -8.27 -8.97
N TYR A 127 10.18 -8.47 -10.07
CA TYR A 127 11.21 -7.56 -10.55
C TYR A 127 11.24 -7.52 -12.09
N LEU A 128 11.88 -6.49 -12.64
CA LEU A 128 12.20 -6.41 -14.07
C LEU A 128 13.67 -6.81 -14.27
N PRO A 129 13.98 -7.81 -15.12
CA PRO A 129 15.36 -8.27 -15.33
C PRO A 129 16.31 -7.16 -15.81
N ASP A 130 15.80 -6.25 -16.65
CA ASP A 130 16.58 -5.16 -17.23
C ASP A 130 16.90 -4.01 -16.26
N ASN A 131 16.36 -4.03 -15.03
CA ASN A 131 16.47 -2.93 -14.06
C ASN A 131 17.19 -3.33 -12.77
N LEU A 132 18.44 -3.80 -12.90
CA LEU A 132 19.27 -4.26 -11.78
C LEU A 132 18.61 -5.36 -10.93
N GLU A 133 17.58 -6.00 -11.46
CA GLU A 133 16.74 -6.97 -10.77
C GLU A 133 16.19 -6.46 -9.42
N ILE A 134 15.95 -5.16 -9.26
CA ILE A 134 15.39 -4.61 -8.02
C ILE A 134 13.94 -5.07 -7.88
N ILE A 135 13.59 -5.64 -6.72
CA ILE A 135 12.22 -6.03 -6.38
C ILE A 135 11.33 -4.78 -6.41
N ALA A 136 10.30 -4.79 -7.25
CA ALA A 136 9.33 -3.69 -7.35
C ALA A 136 8.12 -3.91 -6.45
N SER A 137 7.72 -5.17 -6.24
CA SER A 137 6.60 -5.50 -5.38
C SER A 137 6.73 -6.89 -4.76
N ILE A 138 6.03 -7.11 -3.65
CA ILE A 138 5.93 -8.41 -2.99
C ILE A 138 4.45 -8.72 -2.77
N THR A 139 3.99 -9.88 -3.20
CA THR A 139 2.61 -10.36 -3.01
C THR A 139 2.67 -11.68 -2.23
N PRO A 140 2.61 -11.64 -0.88
CA PRO A 140 2.52 -12.86 -0.11
C PRO A 140 1.12 -13.47 -0.23
N HIS A 141 1.06 -14.77 -0.44
CA HIS A 141 -0.14 -15.58 -0.38
C HIS A 141 -0.25 -16.18 1.02
N PHE A 142 -0.85 -15.42 1.91
CA PHE A 142 -1.17 -15.92 3.24
C PHE A 142 -2.43 -16.79 3.14
N GLY A 143 -2.42 -17.98 3.74
CA GLY A 143 -3.57 -18.89 3.73
C GLY A 143 -4.73 -18.43 4.62
N ARG A 144 -4.77 -17.15 4.99
CA ARG A 144 -5.76 -16.54 5.88
C ARG A 144 -5.98 -15.08 5.52
N ASP A 145 -7.20 -14.70 5.82
CA ASP A 145 -7.70 -13.34 5.73
C ASP A 145 -7.24 -12.47 6.91
N TYR A 146 -7.07 -11.19 6.63
CA TYR A 146 -6.75 -10.15 7.61
C TYR A 146 -7.92 -9.21 7.78
N SER A 147 -8.28 -8.87 9.02
CA SER A 147 -9.31 -7.86 9.26
C SER A 147 -8.76 -6.46 9.03
N PHE A 148 -9.60 -5.57 8.50
CA PHE A 148 -9.24 -4.16 8.34
C PHE A 148 -8.95 -3.47 9.67
N ARG A 149 -9.63 -3.88 10.74
CA ARG A 149 -9.32 -3.44 12.12
C ARG A 149 -7.86 -3.68 12.48
N ASP A 150 -7.33 -4.87 12.24
CA ASP A 150 -5.96 -5.22 12.62
C ASP A 150 -4.94 -4.39 11.83
N VAL A 151 -5.22 -4.17 10.53
CA VAL A 151 -4.40 -3.31 9.67
C VAL A 151 -4.44 -1.87 10.16
N ILE A 152 -5.63 -1.33 10.46
CA ILE A 152 -5.78 0.05 10.94
C ILE A 152 -5.05 0.24 12.27
N GLN A 153 -5.12 -0.75 13.16
CA GLN A 153 -4.38 -0.70 14.42
C GLN A 153 -2.86 -0.68 14.22
N ALA A 154 -2.35 -1.39 13.20
CA ALA A 154 -0.91 -1.47 12.94
C ALA A 154 -0.36 -0.27 12.13
N TYR A 155 -1.13 0.25 11.18
CA TYR A 155 -0.68 1.20 10.16
C TYR A 155 -1.45 2.54 10.13
N GLY A 156 -2.55 2.66 10.87
CA GLY A 156 -3.46 3.80 10.79
C GLY A 156 -4.51 3.65 9.69
N GLU A 157 -5.14 4.75 9.30
CA GLU A 157 -6.09 4.74 8.19
C GLU A 157 -5.37 4.75 6.83
N PRO A 158 -5.95 4.14 5.78
CA PRO A 158 -5.39 4.23 4.44
C PRO A 158 -5.41 5.67 3.94
N THR A 159 -4.49 6.01 3.05
CA THR A 159 -4.45 7.32 2.39
C THR A 159 -5.55 7.44 1.33
N TYR A 160 -5.72 6.37 0.54
CA TYR A 160 -6.68 6.33 -0.55
C TYR A 160 -7.49 5.03 -0.55
N ILE A 161 -8.64 5.09 -1.22
CA ILE A 161 -9.46 3.94 -1.57
C ILE A 161 -9.82 4.01 -3.05
N ILE A 162 -9.87 2.84 -3.67
CA ILE A 162 -10.39 2.62 -5.01
C ILE A 162 -11.53 1.64 -4.87
N ALA A 163 -12.74 2.03 -5.23
CA ALA A 163 -13.92 1.17 -5.19
C ALA A 163 -14.40 0.94 -6.62
N ILE A 164 -14.36 -0.32 -7.05
CA ILE A 164 -14.60 -0.72 -8.44
C ILE A 164 -15.79 -1.67 -8.46
N ALA A 165 -16.69 -1.45 -9.41
CA ALA A 165 -17.77 -2.36 -9.70
C ALA A 165 -17.66 -2.85 -11.15
N ASP A 166 -17.38 -4.14 -11.31
CA ASP A 166 -17.22 -4.79 -12.60
C ASP A 166 -18.39 -5.73 -12.88
N LEU A 167 -18.77 -5.84 -14.16
CA LEU A 167 -19.68 -6.88 -14.63
C LEU A 167 -18.86 -8.02 -15.26
N LEU A 168 -18.73 -9.14 -14.54
CA LEU A 168 -18.05 -10.31 -15.08
C LEU A 168 -18.98 -11.01 -16.08
N VAL A 169 -18.61 -10.93 -17.37
CA VAL A 169 -19.32 -11.59 -18.46
C VAL A 169 -19.05 -13.10 -18.38
N SER A 170 -19.95 -13.81 -17.71
CA SER A 170 -20.03 -15.28 -17.75
C SER A 170 -21.38 -15.70 -18.34
N GLU A 171 -21.68 -17.00 -18.40
CA GLU A 171 -23.03 -17.49 -18.79
C GLU A 171 -24.15 -16.85 -17.94
N LYS A 172 -23.82 -16.43 -16.71
CA LYS A 172 -24.66 -15.58 -15.86
C LYS A 172 -23.84 -14.35 -15.44
N PRO A 173 -24.25 -13.12 -15.79
CA PRO A 173 -23.50 -11.93 -15.40
C PRO A 173 -23.37 -11.88 -13.87
N ILE A 174 -22.14 -11.81 -13.36
CA ILE A 174 -21.86 -11.65 -11.94
C ILE A 174 -21.42 -10.22 -11.72
N PHE A 175 -22.18 -9.50 -10.90
CA PHE A 175 -21.79 -8.17 -10.45
C PHE A 175 -20.74 -8.29 -9.35
N CYS A 176 -19.60 -7.66 -9.56
CA CYS A 176 -18.42 -7.79 -8.72
C CYS A 176 -18.03 -6.43 -8.14
N GLN A 177 -18.19 -6.25 -6.84
CA GLN A 177 -17.71 -5.09 -6.11
C GLN A 177 -16.39 -5.44 -5.41
N GLN A 178 -15.39 -4.59 -5.57
CA GLN A 178 -14.07 -4.71 -4.94
C GLN A 178 -13.62 -3.36 -4.39
N ALA A 179 -12.90 -3.40 -3.27
CA ALA A 179 -12.21 -2.23 -2.73
C ALA A 179 -10.71 -2.49 -2.63
N ILE A 180 -9.92 -1.49 -3.02
CA ILE A 180 -8.47 -1.45 -2.88
C ILE A 180 -8.13 -0.31 -1.93
N PHE A 181 -7.45 -0.62 -0.83
CA PHE A 181 -7.01 0.33 0.18
C PHE A 181 -5.52 0.56 0.04
N VAL A 182 -5.13 1.83 0.03
CA VAL A 182 -3.79 2.25 -0.33
C VAL A 182 -3.17 3.07 0.81
N TYR A 183 -2.06 2.57 1.34
CA TYR A 183 -1.26 3.18 2.41
C TYR A 183 0.06 3.71 1.85
N VAL A 184 0.02 4.90 1.23
CA VAL A 184 1.15 5.40 0.42
C VAL A 184 2.46 5.49 1.19
N SER A 185 2.41 6.05 2.41
CA SER A 185 3.58 6.19 3.28
C SER A 185 4.21 4.86 3.70
N ASN A 186 3.44 3.77 3.64
CA ASN A 186 3.85 2.45 4.08
C ASN A 186 4.15 1.51 2.91
N GLY A 187 3.89 1.93 1.66
CA GLY A 187 4.04 1.06 0.49
C GLY A 187 3.22 -0.22 0.64
N LEU A 188 1.94 -0.08 1.03
CA LEU A 188 1.03 -1.19 1.25
C LEU A 188 -0.26 -0.97 0.45
N GLU A 189 -0.72 -2.04 -0.20
CA GLU A 189 -1.98 -2.14 -0.90
C GLU A 189 -2.72 -3.38 -0.39
N LEU A 190 -4.02 -3.23 -0.12
CA LEU A 190 -4.89 -4.30 0.33
C LEU A 190 -6.13 -4.33 -0.55
N ARG A 191 -6.48 -5.51 -1.07
CA ARG A 191 -7.61 -5.69 -1.96
C ARG A 191 -8.56 -6.73 -1.36
N THR A 192 -9.85 -6.42 -1.41
CA THR A 192 -10.90 -7.36 -1.01
C THR A 192 -11.20 -8.34 -2.12
N ASP A 193 -11.85 -9.44 -1.75
CA ASP A 193 -12.45 -10.32 -2.74
C ASP A 193 -13.57 -9.64 -3.52
N CYS A 194 -14.01 -10.34 -4.56
CA CYS A 194 -15.20 -10.01 -5.32
C CYS A 194 -16.47 -10.27 -4.49
N HIS A 195 -17.29 -9.24 -4.29
CA HIS A 195 -18.57 -9.37 -3.57
C HIS A 195 -19.74 -8.85 -4.40
N THR A 196 -20.91 -9.49 -4.30
CA THR A 196 -22.14 -8.99 -4.94
C THR A 196 -22.75 -7.80 -4.18
N LYS A 197 -22.49 -7.72 -2.88
CA LYS A 197 -22.84 -6.60 -2.01
C LYS A 197 -21.69 -6.37 -1.04
N PHE A 198 -21.09 -5.20 -1.11
CA PHE A 198 -19.94 -4.83 -0.31
C PHE A 198 -20.29 -3.77 0.72
N GLU A 199 -20.05 -4.09 2.00
CA GLU A 199 -20.26 -3.18 3.12
C GLU A 199 -18.91 -2.79 3.72
N LEU A 200 -18.52 -1.53 3.54
CA LEU A 200 -17.30 -0.97 4.12
C LEU A 200 -17.43 -0.85 5.65
N ASN A 201 -16.69 -1.69 6.37
CA ASN A 201 -16.61 -1.66 7.84
C ASN A 201 -15.25 -2.21 8.32
N GLU A 202 -14.98 -2.15 9.62
CA GLU A 202 -13.70 -2.59 10.21
C GLU A 202 -13.46 -4.10 10.12
N ASN A 203 -14.50 -4.90 9.88
CA ASN A 203 -14.41 -6.36 9.85
C ASN A 203 -14.24 -6.91 8.43
N ILE A 204 -14.13 -6.06 7.41
CA ILE A 204 -13.84 -6.54 6.05
C ILE A 204 -12.51 -7.27 6.04
N THR A 205 -12.42 -8.26 5.16
CA THR A 205 -11.20 -9.04 4.96
C THR A 205 -10.57 -8.76 3.61
N PHE A 206 -9.26 -9.05 3.52
CA PHE A 206 -8.47 -8.87 2.31
C PHE A 206 -8.00 -10.22 1.80
N SER A 207 -8.17 -10.44 0.51
CA SER A 207 -7.71 -11.65 -0.18
C SER A 207 -6.38 -11.45 -0.89
N LEU A 208 -6.03 -10.20 -1.20
CA LEU A 208 -4.74 -9.85 -1.77
C LEU A 208 -4.11 -8.70 -0.98
N MET A 209 -2.81 -8.86 -0.74
CA MET A 209 -1.96 -7.86 -0.13
C MET A 209 -0.71 -7.72 -0.99
N ARG A 210 -0.28 -6.47 -1.18
CA ARG A 210 0.92 -6.15 -1.93
C ARG A 210 1.75 -5.12 -1.18
N PHE A 211 3.05 -5.40 -1.08
CA PHE A 211 4.06 -4.48 -0.58
C PHE A 211 4.77 -3.85 -1.79
N LEU A 212 5.00 -2.55 -1.73
CA LEU A 212 5.44 -1.71 -2.84
C LEU A 212 6.55 -0.77 -2.37
N ALA A 213 7.34 -0.24 -3.30
CA ALA A 213 8.29 0.81 -2.94
C ALA A 213 7.49 2.04 -2.44
N PRO A 214 7.90 2.67 -1.31
CA PRO A 214 7.17 3.82 -0.74
C PRO A 214 7.52 5.11 -1.50
N THR A 215 7.49 5.05 -2.83
CA THR A 215 7.67 6.18 -3.73
C THR A 215 6.37 6.41 -4.48
N HIS A 216 6.10 7.65 -4.91
CA HIS A 216 4.95 7.93 -5.77
C HIS A 216 5.00 7.08 -7.05
N GLU A 217 6.19 6.85 -7.60
CA GLU A 217 6.44 5.97 -8.75
C GLU A 217 6.16 4.49 -8.41
N GLY A 218 6.39 4.06 -7.17
CA GLY A 218 6.09 2.71 -6.69
C GLY A 218 4.59 2.38 -6.69
N TYR A 219 3.72 3.41 -6.74
CA TYR A 219 2.28 3.25 -6.89
C TYR A 219 1.79 3.28 -8.35
N GLU A 220 2.56 3.84 -9.29
CA GLU A 220 2.22 3.84 -10.72
C GLU A 220 2.11 2.44 -11.39
N PRO A 221 2.79 1.36 -10.92
CA PRO A 221 2.63 0.02 -11.48
C PRO A 221 1.44 -0.78 -10.93
N ILE A 222 0.65 -0.25 -9.98
CA ILE A 222 -0.32 -1.05 -9.20
C ILE A 222 -1.41 -1.70 -10.05
N ASP A 223 -1.85 -1.02 -11.09
CA ASP A 223 -2.72 -1.59 -12.10
C ASP A 223 -2.67 -0.64 -13.31
N GLU A 224 -2.45 -1.18 -14.51
CA GLU A 224 -2.52 -0.39 -15.73
C GLU A 224 -3.86 0.35 -15.81
N LYS A 225 -4.96 -0.29 -15.35
CA LYS A 225 -6.28 0.34 -15.29
C LYS A 225 -6.30 1.54 -14.33
N VAL A 226 -5.76 1.40 -13.13
CA VAL A 226 -5.71 2.49 -12.14
C VAL A 226 -4.86 3.65 -12.66
N ARG A 227 -3.78 3.37 -13.39
CA ARG A 227 -2.97 4.41 -14.03
C ARG A 227 -3.76 5.18 -15.09
N GLN A 228 -4.57 4.48 -15.87
CA GLN A 228 -5.44 5.09 -16.89
C GLN A 228 -6.61 5.87 -16.28
N HIS A 229 -7.02 5.52 -15.06
CA HIS A 229 -8.16 6.11 -14.35
C HIS A 229 -7.78 6.72 -12.99
N ARG A 230 -6.93 7.75 -13.02
CA ARG A 230 -6.51 8.45 -11.79
C ARG A 230 -7.67 9.04 -10.99
N ASP A 231 -8.79 9.31 -11.63
CA ASP A 231 -10.04 9.79 -11.03
C ASP A 231 -10.75 8.75 -10.13
N TRP A 232 -10.33 7.48 -10.19
CA TRP A 232 -10.85 6.42 -9.31
C TRP A 232 -10.16 6.36 -7.95
N ILE A 233 -9.01 7.02 -7.81
CA ILE A 233 -8.26 7.08 -6.56
C ILE A 233 -8.85 8.20 -5.72
N LEU A 234 -9.59 7.85 -4.67
CA LEU A 234 -10.25 8.82 -3.81
C LEU A 234 -9.58 8.87 -2.44
N PRO A 235 -9.44 10.06 -1.83
CA PRO A 235 -9.01 10.15 -0.44
C PRO A 235 -9.94 9.36 0.47
N TRP A 236 -9.37 8.60 1.40
CA TRP A 236 -10.15 7.95 2.44
C TRP A 236 -10.86 8.99 3.32
N GLN A 237 -12.14 8.78 3.58
CA GLN A 237 -12.99 9.65 4.44
C GLN A 237 -13.75 8.83 5.49
N GLY A 238 -13.15 7.73 5.95
CA GLY A 238 -13.77 6.80 6.88
C GLY A 238 -14.75 5.82 6.22
N PHE A 239 -15.51 5.12 7.05
CA PHE A 239 -16.47 4.10 6.64
C PHE A 239 -17.76 4.70 6.02
N LYS A 240 -17.63 5.35 4.87
CA LYS A 240 -18.76 5.69 4.00
C LYS A 240 -19.25 4.43 3.27
N GLY A 241 -20.50 4.47 2.77
CA GLY A 241 -21.01 3.38 1.94
C GLY A 241 -20.20 3.19 0.67
N PHE A 242 -20.17 1.98 0.11
CA PHE A 242 -19.38 1.66 -1.08
C PHE A 242 -19.64 2.61 -2.26
N ASP A 243 -20.92 2.91 -2.54
CA ASP A 243 -21.35 3.81 -3.62
C ASP A 243 -20.77 5.24 -3.51
N TYR A 244 -20.37 5.67 -2.31
CA TYR A 244 -19.70 6.96 -2.11
C TYR A 244 -18.34 6.99 -2.82
N TYR A 245 -17.59 5.90 -2.69
CA TYR A 245 -16.27 5.76 -3.30
C TYR A 245 -16.33 5.15 -4.70
N CYS A 246 -17.39 4.42 -5.04
CA CYS A 246 -17.45 3.63 -6.25
C CYS A 246 -17.36 4.48 -7.52
N ARG A 247 -16.54 4.03 -8.47
CA ARG A 247 -16.46 4.56 -9.83
C ARG A 247 -16.70 3.43 -10.82
N ASP A 248 -17.56 3.69 -11.81
CA ASP A 248 -17.88 2.78 -12.91
C ASP A 248 -16.64 2.60 -13.81
N ASP A 249 -16.31 1.36 -14.12
CA ASP A 249 -15.12 0.99 -14.87
C ASP A 249 -15.12 1.53 -16.31
N GLN A 250 -16.31 1.82 -16.86
CA GLN A 250 -16.47 2.26 -18.24
C GLN A 250 -16.26 3.77 -18.43
N ASN A 251 -16.61 4.58 -17.43
CA ASN A 251 -16.72 6.03 -17.61
C ASN A 251 -16.29 6.88 -16.40
N GLY A 252 -15.87 6.26 -15.29
CA GLY A 252 -15.42 6.96 -14.08
C GLY A 252 -16.51 7.76 -13.36
N LYS A 253 -17.79 7.56 -13.69
CA LYS A 253 -18.91 8.16 -12.95
C LYS A 253 -19.16 7.38 -11.67
N PHE A 254 -19.84 8.02 -10.72
CA PHE A 254 -20.37 7.32 -9.55
C PHE A 254 -21.21 6.12 -9.99
N CYS A 255 -21.05 5.01 -9.28
CA CYS A 255 -21.88 3.82 -9.45
C CYS A 255 -23.31 4.11 -8.96
N LEU A 256 -24.05 4.94 -9.69
CA LEU A 256 -25.42 5.30 -9.34
C LEU A 256 -26.35 4.19 -9.77
N GLY A 257 -26.73 3.34 -8.82
CA GLY A 257 -27.89 2.49 -8.98
C GLY A 257 -27.73 1.37 -10.00
N VAL A 258 -26.57 0.69 -10.01
CA VAL A 258 -26.53 -0.68 -10.53
C VAL A 258 -27.33 -1.55 -9.56
N ARG A 259 -28.65 -1.47 -9.67
CA ARG A 259 -29.55 -2.42 -9.02
C ARG A 259 -29.35 -3.74 -9.76
N PRO A 260 -29.12 -4.85 -9.03
CA PRO A 260 -29.06 -6.17 -9.64
C PRO A 260 -30.35 -6.50 -10.40
#